data_AF-A0A9W7KXS7-F1
#
_entry.id   AF-A0A9W7KXS7-F1
#
_cell.length_a   1.000
_cell.length_b   1.000
_cell.length_c   1.000
_cell.angle_alpha   90.00
_cell.angle_beta   90.00
_cell.angle_gamma   90.00
#
_symmetry.space_group_name_H-M   'P 1'
#
loop_
_entity.id
_entity.type
_entity.pdbx_description
1 polymer ?
#
loop_
_entity_poly.entity_id
_entity_poly.type
_entity_poly.pdbx_seq_one_letter_code
_entity_poly.pdbx_strand_id
1 'polypeptide(L)'
;MPTILGSVTAIPDDLQPGFGQLFSKYINVFGVNIVARSSIPDAKVAHVANILAQYLDNDEDGQPDDKAVRDELYNRYATLLLFEDRKDADHFFKPTDIRVWLEYLNLFVAGAVGNYKEILALDIVPKSKALDANFHGEGLRGDTYYDEDQFDKTLEETLHLITHTGVARTYSDAFGEGLIAHAAGTGAVSEMNFLIDDLNGDCGSGYWKDYTSPGSEECNGHFARADADCTYNCIQQQGLYWTLTSLLGAHNYTARIEEVKDEWTMCDPALVRSNATELVSLLQRHSKYDWLPRKLPDGQYSGELPKFAVHKITDYAPYIVAALIAFVLFILYSICWCYRRHKFMHADHSEEDQKKVIELKAKSSRHLTRGMSSVSQRTGLSIVDSGGEKSGSKRDSKRSPGRANRHDQDTRGTMDTRGTIGDSMASTKSAASTTSAVDMRRLQKLEAENKRLKKVEQENRKLRERVKEHEELFTALDEVEFEEMDEEAPIPLNQRASEAIS
;
A
#
# COMPACT_ATOMS: atom_id res chain seq x y z
N MET A 1 -13.02 27.12 28.05
CA MET A 1 -13.69 26.36 26.96
C MET A 1 -12.57 25.93 26.04
N PRO A 2 -12.40 24.64 25.70
CA PRO A 2 -11.44 24.26 24.69
C PRO A 2 -11.81 25.00 23.40
N THR A 3 -10.82 25.61 22.76
CA THR A 3 -11.03 26.30 21.48
C THR A 3 -11.26 25.22 20.44
N ILE A 4 -12.50 25.05 20.03
CA ILE A 4 -12.85 24.11 18.96
C ILE A 4 -12.24 24.64 17.65
N LEU A 5 -11.55 23.77 16.88
CA LEU A 5 -10.98 24.12 15.58
C LEU A 5 -12.05 24.68 14.64
N GLY A 6 -11.91 25.96 14.26
CA GLY A 6 -12.73 26.59 13.22
C GLY A 6 -14.24 26.48 13.41
N SER A 7 -14.99 26.99 12.44
CA SER A 7 -16.43 26.74 12.35
C SER A 7 -16.66 25.69 11.29
N VAL A 8 -17.40 24.61 11.60
CA VAL A 8 -17.92 23.69 10.59
C VAL A 8 -18.75 24.49 9.59
N THR A 9 -18.41 24.42 8.31
CA THR A 9 -19.09 25.17 7.25
C THR A 9 -19.90 24.25 6.34
N ALA A 10 -20.66 24.83 5.42
CA ALA A 10 -21.17 24.10 4.26
C ALA A 10 -20.01 23.65 3.35
N ILE A 11 -20.24 22.62 2.54
CA ILE A 11 -19.31 22.17 1.50
C ILE A 11 -19.06 23.32 0.51
N PRO A 12 -17.80 23.75 0.28
CA PRO A 12 -17.46 24.79 -0.69
C PRO A 12 -17.94 24.46 -2.10
N ASP A 13 -18.40 25.46 -2.86
CA ASP A 13 -18.90 25.27 -4.25
C ASP A 13 -17.88 24.54 -5.15
N ASP A 14 -16.59 24.81 -4.97
CA ASP A 14 -15.50 24.17 -5.71
C ASP A 14 -15.34 22.66 -5.39
N LEU A 15 -15.92 22.18 -4.28
CA LEU A 15 -15.95 20.77 -3.84
C LEU A 15 -17.34 20.12 -3.98
N GLN A 16 -18.40 20.91 -4.19
CA GLN A 16 -19.77 20.42 -4.34
C GLN A 16 -19.92 19.31 -5.40
N PRO A 17 -19.26 19.36 -6.58
CA PRO A 17 -19.34 18.28 -7.54
C PRO A 17 -18.87 16.92 -7.01
N GLY A 18 -18.10 16.85 -5.91
CA GLY A 18 -17.61 15.58 -5.32
C GLY A 18 -18.26 15.17 -4.00
N PHE A 19 -18.94 16.09 -3.31
CA PHE A 19 -19.41 15.87 -1.93
C PHE A 19 -20.85 16.37 -1.68
N GLY A 20 -21.39 17.22 -2.55
CA GLY A 20 -22.47 18.15 -2.25
C GLY A 20 -23.88 17.57 -2.02
N GLN A 21 -24.17 16.39 -2.58
CA GLN A 21 -25.50 15.78 -2.43
C GLN A 21 -25.62 14.91 -1.18
N LEU A 22 -24.49 14.46 -0.63
CA LEU A 22 -24.43 13.42 0.39
C LEU A 22 -23.79 13.93 1.69
N PHE A 23 -22.86 14.87 1.58
CA PHE A 23 -22.27 15.56 2.71
C PHE A 23 -22.74 17.01 2.72
N SER A 24 -22.87 17.57 3.92
CA SER A 24 -23.35 18.96 4.09
C SER A 24 -22.43 19.79 4.99
N LYS A 25 -21.51 19.12 5.68
CA LYS A 25 -20.60 19.72 6.65
C LYS A 25 -19.18 19.55 6.16
N TYR A 26 -18.39 20.60 6.34
CA TYR A 26 -17.01 20.69 5.88
C TYR A 26 -16.13 21.35 6.93
N ILE A 27 -14.91 20.83 7.05
CA ILE A 27 -13.79 21.52 7.67
C ILE A 27 -12.49 21.08 6.96
N ASN A 28 -11.52 21.99 6.88
CA ASN A 28 -10.21 21.71 6.29
C ASN A 28 -9.13 21.87 7.35
N VAL A 29 -8.23 20.88 7.43
CA VAL A 29 -7.10 20.88 8.36
C VAL A 29 -5.83 20.68 7.55
N PHE A 30 -5.01 21.72 7.46
CA PHE A 30 -3.75 21.68 6.72
C PHE A 30 -3.86 21.17 5.27
N GLY A 31 -4.98 21.42 4.59
CA GLY A 31 -5.23 20.95 3.23
C GLY A 31 -5.92 19.58 3.14
N VAL A 32 -6.08 18.86 4.25
CA VAL A 32 -6.84 17.61 4.33
C VAL A 32 -8.33 17.92 4.54
N ASN A 33 -9.19 17.25 3.79
CA ASN A 33 -10.63 17.47 3.82
C ASN A 33 -11.29 16.62 4.91
N ILE A 34 -12.26 17.19 5.61
CA ILE A 34 -13.18 16.45 6.46
C ILE A 34 -14.58 16.80 5.99
N VAL A 35 -15.36 15.79 5.60
CA VAL A 35 -16.75 15.95 5.18
C VAL A 35 -17.65 15.07 6.03
N ALA A 36 -18.84 15.58 6.39
CA ALA A 36 -19.74 14.85 7.27
C ALA A 36 -21.21 14.95 6.84
N ARG A 37 -21.97 13.90 7.17
CA ARG A 37 -23.44 13.88 7.05
C ARG A 37 -24.05 15.00 7.89
N SER A 38 -25.23 15.47 7.47
CA SER A 38 -25.98 16.51 8.19
C SER A 38 -26.37 16.07 9.62
N SER A 39 -26.58 14.76 9.83
CA SER A 39 -26.96 14.17 11.12
C SER A 39 -25.83 14.18 12.15
N ILE A 40 -24.57 14.32 11.74
CA ILE A 40 -23.42 14.24 12.64
C ILE A 40 -23.22 15.58 13.36
N PRO A 41 -23.21 15.63 14.70
CA PRO A 41 -23.03 16.89 15.44
C PRO A 41 -21.72 17.60 15.10
N ASP A 42 -21.75 18.94 15.02
CA ASP A 42 -20.57 19.75 14.69
C ASP A 42 -19.40 19.52 15.67
N ALA A 43 -19.72 19.26 16.94
CA ALA A 43 -18.72 18.92 17.95
C ALA A 43 -17.94 17.64 17.62
N LYS A 44 -18.57 16.64 16.99
CA LYS A 44 -17.89 15.42 16.54
C LYS A 44 -17.02 15.68 15.31
N VAL A 45 -17.51 16.48 14.38
CA VAL A 45 -16.72 16.90 13.20
C VAL A 45 -15.48 17.67 13.64
N ALA A 46 -15.62 18.59 14.58
CA ALA A 46 -14.51 19.38 15.08
C ALA A 46 -13.55 18.59 15.97
N HIS A 47 -14.04 17.57 16.70
CA HIS A 47 -13.17 16.61 17.39
C HIS A 47 -12.23 15.88 16.43
N VAL A 48 -12.77 15.33 15.33
CA VAL A 48 -11.94 14.71 14.28
C VAL A 48 -10.91 15.70 13.73
N ALA A 49 -11.32 16.95 13.52
CA ALA A 49 -10.43 18.00 13.05
C ALA A 49 -9.28 18.31 14.03
N ASN A 50 -9.56 18.33 15.33
CA ASN A 50 -8.54 18.50 16.37
C ASN A 50 -7.54 17.33 16.39
N ILE A 51 -8.04 16.09 16.32
CA ILE A 51 -7.17 14.89 16.30
C ILE A 51 -6.26 14.90 15.06
N LEU A 52 -6.81 15.23 13.89
CA LEU A 52 -6.03 15.38 12.66
C LEU A 52 -4.99 16.50 12.76
N ALA A 53 -5.35 17.65 13.33
CA ALA A 53 -4.42 18.75 13.53
C ALA A 53 -3.26 18.34 14.46
N GLN A 54 -3.54 17.70 15.59
CA GLN A 54 -2.53 17.25 16.56
C GLN A 54 -1.59 16.15 16.04
N TYR A 55 -2.04 15.34 15.09
CA TYR A 55 -1.14 14.39 14.42
C TYR A 55 -0.24 15.07 13.38
N LEU A 56 -0.74 16.08 12.67
CA LEU A 56 0.03 16.79 11.64
C LEU A 56 0.93 17.90 12.19
N ASP A 57 0.55 18.48 13.33
CA ASP A 57 1.22 19.53 14.08
C ASP A 57 1.17 19.14 15.57
N ASN A 58 2.14 18.33 15.99
CA ASN A 58 2.20 17.72 17.32
C ASN A 58 2.76 18.66 18.40
N ASP A 59 3.41 19.75 18.00
CA ASP A 59 3.83 20.82 18.90
C ASP A 59 2.83 21.99 19.00
N GLU A 60 1.80 21.96 18.15
CA GLU A 60 0.66 22.87 18.08
C GLU A 60 1.05 24.33 17.80
N ASP A 61 2.12 24.54 17.02
CA ASP A 61 2.61 25.87 16.67
C ASP A 61 1.82 26.55 15.52
N GLY A 62 0.85 25.84 14.94
CA GLY A 62 0.03 26.27 13.81
C GLY A 62 0.62 25.87 12.46
N GLN A 63 1.71 25.10 12.40
CA GLN A 63 2.33 24.60 11.19
C GLN A 63 2.48 23.08 11.22
N PRO A 64 2.29 22.39 10.08
CA PRO A 64 2.57 20.97 10.01
C PRO A 64 4.05 20.66 10.33
N ASP A 65 4.29 19.71 11.23
CA ASP A 65 5.62 19.22 11.61
C ASP A 65 6.40 18.75 10.38
N ASP A 66 5.72 18.01 9.50
CA ASP A 66 6.28 17.46 8.27
C ASP A 66 5.54 17.99 7.05
N LYS A 67 6.09 19.06 6.48
CA LYS A 67 5.54 19.70 5.29
C LYS A 67 5.49 18.76 4.09
N ALA A 68 6.42 17.80 3.96
CA ALA A 68 6.44 16.89 2.82
C ALA A 68 5.27 15.89 2.90
N VAL A 69 5.04 15.30 4.08
CA VAL A 69 3.88 14.44 4.34
C VAL A 69 2.58 15.21 4.16
N ARG A 70 2.49 16.44 4.68
CA ARG A 70 1.31 17.30 4.46
C ARG A 70 1.08 17.59 2.99
N ASP A 71 2.11 17.99 2.25
CA ASP A 71 1.99 18.30 0.82
C ASP A 71 1.51 17.08 0.03
N GLU A 72 1.99 15.87 0.37
CA GLU A 72 1.50 14.63 -0.25
C GLU A 72 0.01 14.39 0.06
N LEU A 73 -0.42 14.56 1.32
CA LEU A 73 -1.84 14.46 1.69
C LEU A 73 -2.72 15.46 0.92
N TYR A 74 -2.28 16.72 0.84
CA TYR A 74 -2.96 17.78 0.11
C TYR A 74 -3.09 17.44 -1.38
N ASN A 75 -1.97 17.09 -2.04
CA ASN A 75 -1.94 16.78 -3.47
C ASN A 75 -2.76 15.53 -3.84
N ARG A 76 -3.01 14.64 -2.87
CA ARG A 76 -3.77 13.40 -3.02
C ARG A 76 -5.25 13.54 -2.66
N TYR A 77 -5.70 14.75 -2.30
CA TYR A 77 -7.08 14.98 -1.86
C TYR A 77 -7.46 14.10 -0.66
N ALA A 78 -6.53 13.92 0.28
CA ALA A 78 -6.77 13.14 1.49
C ALA A 78 -8.06 13.61 2.18
N THR A 79 -8.97 12.67 2.45
CA THR A 79 -10.32 13.00 2.94
C THR A 79 -10.77 12.07 4.07
N LEU A 80 -11.23 12.62 5.19
CA LEU A 80 -11.99 11.90 6.20
C LEU A 80 -13.50 12.02 5.91
N LEU A 81 -14.16 10.88 5.79
CA LEU A 81 -15.59 10.75 5.48
C LEU A 81 -16.35 10.34 6.73
N LEU A 82 -17.16 11.23 7.27
CA LEU A 82 -17.92 10.96 8.49
C LEU A 82 -19.34 10.50 8.14
N PHE A 83 -19.68 9.28 8.55
CA PHE A 83 -20.98 8.63 8.32
C PHE A 83 -21.75 8.43 9.63
N GLU A 84 -23.06 8.29 9.53
CA GLU A 84 -23.90 8.06 10.72
C GLU A 84 -23.62 6.69 11.35
N ASP A 85 -23.61 5.65 10.51
CA ASP A 85 -23.36 4.28 10.89
C ASP A 85 -22.77 3.46 9.72
N ARG A 86 -22.52 2.16 9.97
CA ARG A 86 -21.95 1.27 8.96
C ARG A 86 -22.86 1.10 7.75
N LYS A 87 -24.18 1.14 7.92
CA LYS A 87 -25.15 0.98 6.83
C LYS A 87 -25.13 2.20 5.91
N ASP A 88 -25.01 3.39 6.47
CA ASP A 88 -24.84 4.64 5.73
C ASP A 88 -23.53 4.63 4.92
N ALA A 89 -22.42 4.20 5.54
CA ALA A 89 -21.15 4.02 4.84
C ALA A 89 -21.24 2.95 3.73
N ASP A 90 -21.80 1.78 4.01
CA ASP A 90 -21.96 0.72 3.02
C ASP A 90 -22.85 1.14 1.85
N HIS A 91 -23.91 1.93 2.10
CA HIS A 91 -24.76 2.48 1.04
C HIS A 91 -23.98 3.44 0.13
N PHE A 92 -23.02 4.19 0.69
CA PHE A 92 -22.14 5.06 -0.06
C PHE A 92 -21.13 4.28 -0.93
N PHE A 93 -20.45 3.29 -0.35
CA PHE A 93 -19.38 2.54 -1.04
C PHE A 93 -19.87 1.41 -1.94
N LYS A 94 -21.08 0.89 -1.69
CA LYS A 94 -21.73 -0.14 -2.51
C LYS A 94 -23.05 0.42 -3.07
N PRO A 95 -22.99 1.49 -3.88
CA PRO A 95 -24.18 2.20 -4.29
C PRO A 95 -25.03 1.32 -5.21
N THR A 96 -26.27 1.10 -4.80
CA THR A 96 -27.33 0.53 -5.66
C THR A 96 -28.14 1.63 -6.35
N ASP A 97 -28.05 2.87 -5.85
CA ASP A 97 -28.66 4.07 -6.43
C ASP A 97 -27.65 4.78 -7.34
N ILE A 98 -28.07 5.07 -8.59
CA ILE A 98 -27.26 5.76 -9.59
C ILE A 98 -26.78 7.14 -9.12
N ARG A 99 -27.54 7.84 -8.26
CA ARG A 99 -27.15 9.14 -7.70
C ARG A 99 -25.95 8.99 -6.78
N VAL A 100 -25.97 7.99 -5.90
CA VAL A 100 -24.85 7.71 -4.99
C VAL A 100 -23.65 7.19 -5.77
N TRP A 101 -23.89 6.40 -6.81
CA TRP A 101 -22.83 5.95 -7.72
C TRP A 101 -22.15 7.13 -8.43
N LEU A 102 -22.91 8.14 -8.89
CA LEU A 102 -22.34 9.35 -9.49
C LEU A 102 -21.47 10.13 -8.50
N GLU A 103 -21.87 10.24 -7.23
CA GLU A 103 -21.06 10.91 -6.20
C GLU A 103 -19.78 10.12 -5.87
N TYR A 104 -19.86 8.79 -5.75
CA TYR A 104 -18.67 7.95 -5.61
C TYR A 104 -17.73 8.11 -6.81
N LEU A 105 -18.28 8.18 -8.03
CA LEU A 105 -17.51 8.48 -9.24
C LEU A 105 -16.90 9.89 -9.19
N ASN A 106 -17.57 10.88 -8.60
CA ASN A 106 -17.01 12.20 -8.47
C ASN A 106 -15.82 12.24 -7.49
N LEU A 107 -15.83 11.45 -6.41
CA LEU A 107 -14.64 11.23 -5.59
C LEU A 107 -13.50 10.59 -6.38
N PHE A 108 -13.83 9.63 -7.25
CA PHE A 108 -12.84 8.98 -8.13
C PHE A 108 -12.19 10.00 -9.05
N VAL A 109 -13.03 10.82 -9.68
CA VAL A 109 -12.65 11.92 -10.56
C VAL A 109 -11.80 12.97 -9.83
N ALA A 110 -12.16 13.31 -8.60
CA ALA A 110 -11.42 14.27 -7.79
C ALA A 110 -10.06 13.74 -7.28
N GLY A 111 -9.72 12.48 -7.55
CA GLY A 111 -8.48 11.87 -7.10
C GLY A 111 -8.49 11.42 -5.64
N ALA A 112 -9.65 11.50 -4.97
CA ALA A 112 -9.81 11.09 -3.58
C ALA A 112 -9.99 9.57 -3.41
N VAL A 113 -10.35 8.83 -4.46
CA VAL A 113 -10.53 7.36 -4.35
C VAL A 113 -9.22 6.68 -4.01
N GLY A 114 -9.23 5.96 -2.90
CA GLY A 114 -8.04 5.32 -2.31
C GLY A 114 -7.25 6.24 -1.38
N ASN A 115 -7.64 7.50 -1.21
CA ASN A 115 -7.02 8.47 -0.30
C ASN A 115 -8.03 8.98 0.73
N TYR A 116 -8.85 8.08 1.27
CA TYR A 116 -9.85 8.42 2.28
C TYR A 116 -9.87 7.43 3.42
N LYS A 117 -10.43 7.88 4.56
CA LYS A 117 -10.86 7.00 5.65
C LYS A 117 -12.24 7.38 6.15
N GLU A 118 -13.05 6.36 6.38
CA GLU A 118 -14.38 6.48 6.94
C GLU A 118 -14.32 6.48 8.48
N ILE A 119 -15.13 7.33 9.10
CA ILE A 119 -15.31 7.36 10.54
C ILE A 119 -16.80 7.36 10.84
N LEU A 120 -17.25 6.40 11.64
CA LEU A 120 -18.64 6.30 12.04
C LEU A 120 -18.93 7.22 13.22
N ALA A 121 -20.12 7.82 13.26
CA ALA A 121 -20.47 8.76 14.33
C ALA A 121 -20.36 8.12 15.71
N LEU A 122 -20.74 6.85 15.86
CA LEU A 122 -20.63 6.10 17.13
C LEU A 122 -19.18 5.83 17.56
N ASP A 123 -18.23 5.85 16.63
CA ASP A 123 -16.81 5.59 16.90
C ASP A 123 -16.04 6.86 17.29
N ILE A 124 -16.68 8.03 17.18
CA ILE A 124 -16.15 9.32 17.62
C ILE A 124 -16.51 9.53 19.10
N VAL A 125 -15.52 9.38 19.98
CA VAL A 125 -15.70 9.38 21.44
C VAL A 125 -14.78 10.41 22.10
N PRO A 126 -15.12 11.72 22.08
CA PRO A 126 -14.28 12.79 22.62
C PRO A 126 -13.96 12.71 24.13
N LYS A 127 -14.57 11.75 24.83
CA LYS A 127 -14.35 11.48 26.26
C LYS A 127 -13.86 10.04 26.49
N SER A 128 -13.16 9.47 25.50
CA SER A 128 -12.52 8.16 25.64
C SER A 128 -11.33 8.24 26.58
N LYS A 129 -11.10 7.19 27.37
CA LYS A 129 -9.85 7.03 28.15
C LYS A 129 -8.61 6.98 27.26
N ALA A 130 -8.76 6.58 26.00
CA ALA A 130 -7.65 6.52 25.05
C ALA A 130 -6.98 7.89 24.82
N LEU A 131 -7.73 8.99 24.94
CA LEU A 131 -7.24 10.36 24.75
C LEU A 131 -6.42 10.88 25.94
N ASP A 132 -6.37 10.16 27.06
CA ASP A 132 -5.68 10.58 28.28
C ASP A 132 -4.39 9.78 28.52
N ALA A 133 -3.42 9.94 27.62
CA ALA A 133 -2.15 9.21 27.63
C ALA A 133 -1.30 9.38 28.91
N ASN A 134 -1.58 10.41 29.73
CA ASN A 134 -0.83 10.72 30.95
C ASN A 134 -1.42 10.07 32.23
N PHE A 135 -2.56 9.37 32.14
CA PHE A 135 -3.34 8.95 33.32
C PHE A 135 -3.35 7.44 33.60
N HIS A 136 -2.25 6.74 33.26
CA HIS A 136 -2.12 5.28 33.43
C HIS A 136 -1.50 4.84 34.77
N GLY A 137 -1.57 5.69 35.81
CA GLY A 137 -1.12 5.35 37.16
C GLY A 137 -1.78 6.24 38.22
N GLU A 138 -2.61 5.62 39.05
CA GLU A 138 -3.20 6.11 40.32
C GLU A 138 -3.56 7.61 40.44
N GLY A 139 -4.87 7.90 40.49
CA GLY A 139 -5.38 9.13 41.09
C GLY A 139 -6.38 9.87 40.21
N LEU A 140 -7.66 9.73 40.52
CA LEU A 140 -8.78 10.44 39.91
C LEU A 140 -8.48 11.96 39.82
N ARG A 141 -8.37 12.49 38.60
CA ARG A 141 -8.63 13.92 38.39
C ARG A 141 -10.14 14.09 38.49
N GLY A 142 -10.56 14.88 39.48
CA GLY A 142 -11.96 15.03 39.87
C GLY A 142 -12.91 15.31 38.70
N ASP A 143 -14.13 14.78 38.86
CA ASP A 143 -15.38 15.19 38.21
C ASP A 143 -15.51 15.08 36.68
N THR A 144 -14.58 14.43 35.97
CA THR A 144 -14.75 14.10 34.53
C THR A 144 -15.31 12.70 34.32
N TYR A 145 -16.58 12.62 33.90
CA TYR A 145 -17.23 11.39 33.42
C TYR A 145 -16.68 11.02 32.03
N TYR A 146 -15.88 9.96 31.96
CA TYR A 146 -15.42 9.34 30.71
C TYR A 146 -16.44 8.30 30.24
N ASP A 147 -16.50 8.06 28.93
CA ASP A 147 -17.13 6.84 28.41
C ASP A 147 -16.09 5.72 28.53
N GLU A 148 -16.04 5.11 29.72
CA GLU A 148 -14.86 4.39 30.21
C GLU A 148 -14.43 3.19 29.37
N ASP A 149 -15.34 2.66 28.56
CA ASP A 149 -15.15 1.39 27.86
C ASP A 149 -15.00 1.54 26.35
N GLN A 150 -15.32 2.71 25.77
CA GLN A 150 -15.28 2.88 24.32
C GLN A 150 -13.98 3.56 23.86
N PHE A 151 -13.23 2.89 22.99
CA PHE A 151 -12.07 3.45 22.30
C PHE A 151 -12.49 4.49 21.26
N ASP A 152 -11.80 5.62 21.22
CA ASP A 152 -12.02 6.64 20.18
C ASP A 152 -11.30 6.27 18.89
N LYS A 153 -12.02 5.73 17.90
CA LYS A 153 -11.41 5.30 16.63
C LYS A 153 -10.94 6.46 15.77
N THR A 154 -11.22 7.72 16.13
CA THR A 154 -10.62 8.87 15.44
C THR A 154 -9.09 8.85 15.56
N LEU A 155 -8.52 8.26 16.62
CA LEU A 155 -7.08 8.05 16.74
C LEU A 155 -6.54 7.08 15.69
N GLU A 156 -7.31 6.05 15.34
CA GLU A 156 -6.94 5.00 14.38
C GLU A 156 -7.12 5.49 12.93
N GLU A 157 -8.34 5.87 12.57
CA GLU A 157 -8.70 6.17 11.18
C GLU A 157 -7.99 7.42 10.65
N THR A 158 -7.79 8.41 11.52
CA THR A 158 -7.02 9.61 11.17
C THR A 158 -5.55 9.26 10.93
N LEU A 159 -4.98 8.43 11.82
CA LEU A 159 -3.59 8.00 11.66
C LEU A 159 -3.41 7.17 10.39
N HIS A 160 -4.33 6.23 10.12
CA HIS A 160 -4.30 5.43 8.89
C HIS A 160 -4.35 6.29 7.63
N LEU A 161 -5.14 7.37 7.60
CA LEU A 161 -5.14 8.29 6.46
C LEU A 161 -3.77 8.96 6.28
N ILE A 162 -3.19 9.47 7.38
CA ILE A 162 -1.89 10.14 7.38
C ILE A 162 -0.80 9.18 6.92
N THR A 163 -0.77 7.97 7.47
CA THR A 163 0.28 6.99 7.20
C THR A 163 0.15 6.38 5.82
N HIS A 164 -1.06 6.03 5.37
CA HIS A 164 -1.29 5.46 4.05
C HIS A 164 -1.07 6.47 2.92
N THR A 165 -1.73 7.63 3.00
CA THR A 165 -1.75 8.59 1.90
C THR A 165 -0.54 9.52 1.95
N GLY A 166 -0.05 9.91 3.13
CA GLY A 166 1.07 10.82 3.27
C GLY A 166 2.41 10.09 3.44
N VAL A 167 2.58 9.40 4.57
CA VAL A 167 3.88 8.87 5.02
C VAL A 167 4.40 7.77 4.10
N ALA A 168 3.59 6.75 3.79
CA ALA A 168 4.01 5.60 2.99
C ALA A 168 4.48 5.99 1.58
N ARG A 169 4.00 7.14 1.07
CA ARG A 169 4.37 7.68 -0.24
C ARG A 169 5.56 8.63 -0.18
N THR A 170 5.65 9.43 0.88
CA THR A 170 6.75 10.39 1.10
C THR A 170 8.04 9.65 1.48
N TYR A 171 7.92 8.62 2.31
CA TYR A 171 9.04 7.86 2.88
C TYR A 171 8.92 6.37 2.53
N SER A 172 8.76 6.06 1.25
CA SER A 172 8.48 4.70 0.75
C SER A 172 9.51 3.66 1.17
N ASP A 173 10.80 4.03 1.29
CA ASP A 173 11.86 3.09 1.68
C ASP A 173 11.74 2.65 3.15
N ALA A 174 11.16 3.51 4.01
CA ALA A 174 11.04 3.26 5.44
C ALA A 174 9.65 2.78 5.83
N PHE A 175 8.60 3.38 5.26
CA PHE A 175 7.19 3.19 5.65
C PHE A 175 6.28 2.79 4.48
N GLY A 176 6.85 2.46 3.31
CA GLY A 176 6.07 2.04 2.15
C GLY A 176 5.28 0.75 2.41
N GLU A 177 4.10 0.66 1.81
CA GLU A 177 3.29 -0.56 1.80
C GLU A 177 3.65 -1.41 0.57
N GLY A 178 3.60 -2.74 0.69
CA GLY A 178 4.09 -3.68 -0.34
C GLY A 178 3.58 -3.43 -1.77
N LEU A 179 2.31 -3.04 -1.96
CA LEU A 179 1.80 -2.67 -3.30
C LEU A 179 2.21 -1.27 -3.77
N ILE A 180 2.40 -0.32 -2.84
CA ILE A 180 2.81 1.05 -3.16
C ILE A 180 4.27 1.08 -3.62
N ALA A 181 5.14 0.30 -2.99
CA ALA A 181 6.52 0.13 -3.43
C ALA A 181 6.64 -0.52 -4.82
N HIS A 182 5.74 -1.45 -5.14
CA HIS A 182 5.67 -2.06 -6.47
C HIS A 182 5.18 -1.05 -7.53
N ALA A 183 4.12 -0.28 -7.21
CA ALA A 183 3.58 0.75 -8.11
C ALA A 183 4.51 1.95 -8.30
N ALA A 184 5.33 2.29 -7.31
CA ALA A 184 6.36 3.34 -7.39
C ALA A 184 7.61 2.92 -8.20
N GLY A 185 7.65 1.69 -8.71
CA GLY A 185 8.75 1.18 -9.53
C GLY A 185 10.03 0.88 -8.76
N THR A 186 10.02 0.94 -7.43
CA THR A 186 11.17 0.56 -6.59
C THR A 186 11.22 -0.96 -6.43
N GLY A 187 10.05 -1.62 -6.39
CA GLY A 187 9.94 -3.06 -6.11
C GLY A 187 10.52 -3.46 -4.74
N ALA A 188 10.82 -2.48 -3.89
CA ALA A 188 11.56 -2.65 -2.66
C ALA A 188 10.60 -2.66 -1.46
N VAL A 189 10.55 -3.79 -0.77
CA VAL A 189 9.89 -3.94 0.53
C VAL A 189 10.49 -2.91 1.50
N SER A 190 9.65 -2.14 2.21
CA SER A 190 10.12 -1.09 3.11
C SER A 190 10.72 -1.67 4.39
N GLU A 191 11.51 -0.87 5.12
CA GLU A 191 12.03 -1.28 6.44
C GLU A 191 10.89 -1.69 7.38
N MET A 192 9.80 -0.91 7.44
CA MET A 192 8.61 -1.22 8.22
C MET A 192 8.01 -2.59 7.86
N ASN A 193 8.00 -2.97 6.58
CA ASN A 193 7.38 -4.23 6.18
C ASN A 193 8.02 -5.45 6.83
N PHE A 194 9.35 -5.51 6.85
CA PHE A 194 10.06 -6.58 7.54
C PHE A 194 9.81 -6.59 9.05
N LEU A 195 9.67 -5.41 9.65
CA LEU A 195 9.48 -5.27 11.10
C LEU A 195 8.05 -5.65 11.53
N ILE A 196 7.03 -5.33 10.72
CA ILE A 196 5.66 -5.78 10.99
C ILE A 196 5.50 -7.28 10.70
N ASP A 197 6.19 -7.82 9.70
CA ASP A 197 6.20 -9.27 9.45
C ASP A 197 6.81 -10.03 10.64
N ASP A 198 7.90 -9.53 11.24
CA ASP A 198 8.49 -10.09 12.46
C ASP A 198 7.55 -9.98 13.67
N LEU A 199 6.87 -8.83 13.80
CA LEU A 199 5.86 -8.59 14.83
C LEU A 199 4.65 -9.54 14.72
N ASN A 200 4.25 -9.88 13.49
CA ASN A 200 3.18 -10.84 13.21
C ASN A 200 3.60 -12.29 13.46
N GLY A 201 4.87 -12.61 13.27
CA GLY A 201 5.43 -13.93 13.55
C GLY A 201 4.80 -15.02 12.69
N ASP A 202 4.36 -16.11 13.32
CA ASP A 202 3.62 -17.20 12.68
C ASP A 202 2.11 -17.15 12.94
N CYS A 203 1.57 -16.01 13.38
CA CYS A 203 0.14 -15.87 13.69
C CYS A 203 -0.76 -15.81 12.44
N GLY A 204 -0.19 -15.72 11.24
CA GLY A 204 -0.95 -15.74 9.98
C GLY A 204 -1.90 -14.55 9.82
N SER A 205 -2.93 -14.71 8.99
CA SER A 205 -3.94 -13.68 8.72
C SER A 205 -5.27 -14.27 8.28
N GLY A 206 -6.35 -13.57 8.60
CA GLY A 206 -7.69 -13.88 8.09
C GLY A 206 -7.76 -13.91 6.56
N TYR A 207 -6.97 -13.06 5.89
CA TYR A 207 -6.90 -13.02 4.43
C TYR A 207 -6.39 -14.34 3.83
N TRP A 208 -5.40 -14.97 4.49
CA TRP A 208 -4.85 -16.27 4.08
C TRP A 208 -5.56 -17.46 4.72
N LYS A 209 -6.56 -17.21 5.58
CA LYS A 209 -7.33 -18.22 6.32
C LYS A 209 -6.46 -19.12 7.21
N ASP A 210 -5.34 -18.59 7.70
CA ASP A 210 -4.39 -19.25 8.60
C ASP A 210 -4.19 -18.47 9.91
N TYR A 211 -5.12 -17.55 10.21
CA TYR A 211 -5.11 -16.75 11.43
C TYR A 211 -5.06 -17.59 12.71
N THR A 212 -4.18 -17.19 13.61
CA THR A 212 -4.04 -17.66 14.99
C THR A 212 -3.95 -16.44 15.91
N SER A 213 -4.67 -16.46 17.03
CA SER A 213 -4.67 -15.35 17.99
C SER A 213 -3.29 -15.20 18.66
N PRO A 214 -2.61 -14.03 18.59
CA PRO A 214 -1.42 -13.74 19.38
C PRO A 214 -1.64 -13.77 20.90
N GLY A 215 -2.89 -13.68 21.38
CA GLY A 215 -3.22 -13.87 22.78
C GLY A 215 -3.19 -15.35 23.24
N SER A 216 -3.02 -16.29 22.30
CA SER A 216 -2.94 -17.72 22.56
C SER A 216 -1.49 -18.23 22.68
N GLU A 217 -1.32 -19.49 23.10
CA GLU A 217 -0.01 -20.17 23.07
C GLU A 217 0.32 -20.78 21.69
N GLU A 218 -0.54 -20.59 20.69
CA GLU A 218 -0.46 -21.29 19.40
C GLU A 218 0.34 -20.53 18.33
N CYS A 219 0.65 -19.25 18.55
CA CYS A 219 1.59 -18.48 17.72
C CYS A 219 2.58 -17.68 18.57
N ASN A 220 3.69 -17.27 17.95
CA ASN A 220 4.82 -16.60 18.60
C ASN A 220 4.86 -15.07 18.38
N GLY A 221 3.92 -14.54 17.59
CA GLY A 221 3.82 -13.12 17.29
C GLY A 221 3.05 -12.33 18.36
N HIS A 222 3.09 -11.01 18.24
CA HIS A 222 2.38 -10.09 19.14
C HIS A 222 1.19 -9.40 18.49
N PHE A 223 1.02 -9.59 17.18
CA PHE A 223 0.03 -8.91 16.35
C PHE A 223 -0.56 -9.85 15.29
N ALA A 224 -1.86 -9.86 15.09
CA ALA A 224 -2.50 -10.49 13.93
C ALA A 224 -3.84 -9.84 13.58
N ARG A 225 -4.29 -10.05 12.35
CA ARG A 225 -5.62 -9.60 11.89
C ARG A 225 -6.45 -10.80 11.46
N ALA A 226 -7.63 -10.94 12.06
CA ALA A 226 -8.58 -12.00 11.76
C ALA A 226 -9.45 -11.71 10.53
N ASP A 227 -9.52 -10.45 10.07
CA ASP A 227 -10.37 -10.04 8.97
C ASP A 227 -9.93 -10.62 7.62
N ALA A 228 -10.88 -11.22 6.89
CA ALA A 228 -10.61 -11.85 5.59
C ALA A 228 -10.36 -10.85 4.45
N ASP A 229 -10.75 -9.59 4.61
CA ASP A 229 -10.54 -8.51 3.64
C ASP A 229 -9.29 -7.66 3.96
N CYS A 230 -8.60 -7.93 5.07
CA CYS A 230 -7.37 -7.25 5.44
C CYS A 230 -6.17 -7.82 4.67
N THR A 231 -5.96 -7.30 3.47
CA THR A 231 -4.79 -7.62 2.61
C THR A 231 -3.46 -7.25 3.28
N TYR A 232 -2.33 -7.65 2.68
CA TYR A 232 -0.99 -7.35 3.20
C TYR A 232 -0.78 -5.86 3.56
N ASN A 233 -1.23 -4.93 2.72
CA ASN A 233 -1.12 -3.49 3.02
C ASN A 233 -1.88 -3.10 4.31
N CYS A 234 -3.05 -3.72 4.54
CA CYS A 234 -3.84 -3.50 5.75
C CYS A 234 -3.10 -4.03 6.98
N ILE A 235 -2.49 -5.22 6.90
CA ILE A 235 -1.67 -5.78 8.00
C ILE A 235 -0.53 -4.81 8.35
N GLN A 236 0.14 -4.27 7.35
CA GLN A 236 1.26 -3.33 7.52
C GLN A 236 0.83 -2.03 8.21
N GLN A 237 -0.28 -1.44 7.76
CA GLN A 237 -0.84 -0.24 8.38
C GLN A 237 -1.34 -0.50 9.80
N GLN A 238 -1.99 -1.63 10.03
CA GLN A 238 -2.48 -1.98 11.36
C GLN A 238 -1.34 -2.25 12.35
N GLY A 239 -0.29 -2.96 11.94
CA GLY A 239 0.88 -3.16 12.80
C GLY A 239 1.60 -1.85 13.15
N LEU A 240 1.70 -0.92 12.20
CA LEU A 240 2.22 0.43 12.45
C LEU A 240 1.35 1.19 13.45
N TYR A 241 0.03 1.22 13.24
CA TYR A 241 -0.94 1.84 14.13
C TYR A 241 -0.82 1.30 15.55
N TRP A 242 -0.94 -0.03 15.73
CA TRP A 242 -0.90 -0.68 17.03
C TRP A 242 0.37 -0.35 17.79
N THR A 243 1.52 -0.41 17.11
CA THR A 243 2.81 -0.13 17.73
C THR A 243 2.92 1.33 18.14
N LEU A 244 2.63 2.27 17.22
CA LEU A 244 2.81 3.69 17.47
C LEU A 244 1.87 4.20 18.56
N THR A 245 0.59 3.86 18.49
CA THR A 245 -0.40 4.32 19.47
C THR A 245 -0.24 3.66 20.84
N SER A 246 0.23 2.41 20.90
CA SER A 246 0.64 1.78 22.16
C SER A 246 1.85 2.48 22.78
N LEU A 247 2.87 2.85 21.99
CA LEU A 247 4.02 3.63 22.48
C LEU A 247 3.61 4.99 23.05
N LEU A 248 2.59 5.60 22.46
CA LEU A 248 2.02 6.87 22.89
C LEU A 248 1.01 6.73 24.05
N GLY A 249 0.66 5.51 24.45
CA GLY A 249 -0.18 5.23 25.62
C GLY A 249 -1.69 5.16 25.36
N ALA A 250 -2.13 4.98 24.11
CA ALA A 250 -3.57 4.98 23.78
C ALA A 250 -4.35 3.77 24.32
N HIS A 251 -3.67 2.67 24.67
CA HIS A 251 -4.33 1.38 24.91
C HIS A 251 -4.19 0.82 26.34
N ASN A 252 -3.45 1.48 27.22
CA ASN A 252 -3.06 0.92 28.52
C ASN A 252 -4.17 0.99 29.60
N TYR A 253 -5.36 0.46 29.31
CA TYR A 253 -6.46 0.37 30.28
C TYR A 253 -7.25 -0.94 30.14
N THR A 254 -7.76 -1.46 31.25
CA THR A 254 -8.28 -2.83 31.38
C THR A 254 -9.30 -3.22 30.32
N ALA A 255 -10.30 -2.38 30.04
CA ALA A 255 -11.33 -2.67 29.04
C ALA A 255 -10.72 -2.85 27.64
N ARG A 256 -9.78 -1.98 27.25
CA ARG A 256 -9.11 -2.06 25.95
C ARG A 256 -8.21 -3.27 25.82
N ILE A 257 -7.45 -3.59 26.87
CA ILE A 257 -6.56 -4.76 26.87
C ILE A 257 -7.36 -6.03 26.61
N GLU A 258 -8.52 -6.18 27.25
CA GLU A 258 -9.40 -7.34 27.05
C GLU A 258 -10.07 -7.34 25.68
N GLU A 259 -10.46 -6.16 25.16
CA GLU A 259 -11.07 -6.01 23.83
C GLU A 259 -10.13 -6.45 22.70
N VAL A 260 -8.83 -6.14 22.81
CA VAL A 260 -7.89 -6.29 21.68
C VAL A 260 -6.96 -7.49 21.79
N LYS A 261 -7.01 -8.26 22.88
CA LYS A 261 -6.03 -9.34 23.16
C LYS A 261 -5.88 -10.39 22.05
N ASP A 262 -6.93 -10.58 21.26
CA ASP A 262 -6.90 -11.52 20.14
C ASP A 262 -6.21 -10.94 18.91
N GLU A 263 -6.01 -9.63 18.82
CA GLU A 263 -5.27 -8.99 17.73
C GLU A 263 -3.92 -8.41 18.15
N TRP A 264 -3.79 -7.98 19.41
CA TRP A 264 -2.64 -7.22 19.91
C TRP A 264 -2.36 -7.49 21.39
N THR A 265 -1.10 -7.78 21.72
CA THR A 265 -0.70 -8.19 23.08
C THR A 265 0.12 -7.14 23.85
N MET A 266 0.39 -5.97 23.25
CA MET A 266 1.36 -5.00 23.79
C MET A 266 0.76 -3.61 24.02
N CYS A 267 -0.31 -3.54 24.82
CA CYS A 267 -0.99 -2.27 25.12
C CYS A 267 -0.20 -1.28 25.99
N ASP A 268 0.87 -1.75 26.64
CA ASP A 268 1.76 -0.93 27.48
C ASP A 268 3.01 -0.49 26.67
N PRO A 269 3.37 0.81 26.68
CA PRO A 269 4.60 1.29 26.03
C PRO A 269 5.88 0.52 26.40
N ALA A 270 5.98 -0.02 27.62
CA ALA A 270 7.12 -0.81 28.08
C ALA A 270 7.20 -2.17 27.36
N LEU A 271 6.05 -2.83 27.13
CA LEU A 271 5.99 -4.09 26.38
C LEU A 271 6.40 -3.89 24.92
N VAL A 272 5.94 -2.80 24.29
CA VAL A 272 6.33 -2.48 22.92
C VAL A 272 7.84 -2.23 22.83
N ARG A 273 8.42 -1.49 23.78
CA ARG A 273 9.87 -1.23 23.82
C ARG A 273 10.71 -2.49 24.02
N SER A 274 10.21 -3.50 24.73
CA SER A 274 10.97 -4.74 24.96
C SER A 274 10.84 -5.74 23.82
N ASN A 275 9.67 -5.81 23.18
CA ASN A 275 9.36 -6.88 22.22
C ASN A 275 9.43 -6.43 20.75
N ALA A 276 9.35 -5.12 20.46
CA ALA A 276 9.41 -4.57 19.10
C ALA A 276 10.58 -3.58 18.92
N THR A 277 11.75 -3.87 19.50
CA THR A 277 12.89 -2.95 19.66
C THR A 277 13.29 -2.23 18.37
N GLU A 278 13.39 -2.95 17.25
CA GLU A 278 13.78 -2.45 15.95
C GLU A 278 12.72 -1.54 15.33
N LEU A 279 11.44 -1.90 15.51
CA LEU A 279 10.32 -1.05 15.10
C LEU A 279 10.22 0.21 15.94
N VAL A 280 10.43 0.12 17.26
CA VAL A 280 10.56 1.31 18.12
C VAL A 280 11.71 2.19 17.65
N SER A 281 12.85 1.60 17.25
CA SER A 281 13.99 2.35 16.71
C SER A 281 13.66 3.05 15.39
N LEU A 282 12.77 2.49 14.56
CA LEU A 282 12.20 3.18 13.41
C LEU A 282 11.28 4.34 13.82
N LEU A 283 10.38 4.11 14.77
CA LEU A 283 9.38 5.09 15.23
C LEU A 283 9.95 6.20 16.15
N GLN A 284 11.23 6.14 16.50
CA GLN A 284 11.92 7.16 17.29
C GLN A 284 12.99 7.93 16.49
N ARG A 285 13.08 7.71 15.17
CA ARG A 285 14.00 8.43 14.27
C ARG A 285 13.52 9.85 13.93
N HIS A 286 13.18 10.63 14.95
CA HIS A 286 12.72 12.01 14.82
C HIS A 286 13.72 12.95 14.13
N SER A 287 15.02 12.61 14.10
CA SER A 287 16.01 13.40 13.36
C SER A 287 15.95 13.20 11.84
N LYS A 288 15.16 12.22 11.37
CA LYS A 288 15.02 11.86 9.95
C LYS A 288 13.58 11.99 9.46
N TYR A 289 12.60 11.77 10.35
CA TYR A 289 11.19 11.79 10.01
C TYR A 289 10.46 12.70 11.00
N ASP A 290 10.11 13.91 10.54
CA ASP A 290 9.50 14.94 11.38
C ASP A 290 8.02 14.60 11.70
N TRP A 291 7.36 13.82 10.85
CA TRP A 291 5.95 13.42 11.04
C TRP A 291 5.69 12.56 12.29
N LEU A 292 6.73 11.96 12.88
CA LEU A 292 6.60 11.03 13.98
C LEU A 292 6.07 11.74 15.25
N PRO A 293 4.83 11.46 15.68
CA PRO A 293 4.25 12.12 16.85
C PRO A 293 5.00 11.74 18.12
N ARG A 294 5.17 12.72 19.01
CA ARG A 294 5.79 12.56 20.33
C ARG A 294 4.74 12.49 21.44
N LYS A 295 3.54 13.01 21.17
CA LYS A 295 2.39 13.04 22.06
C LYS A 295 1.19 12.45 21.33
N LEU A 296 0.36 11.70 22.07
CA LEU A 296 -0.93 11.27 21.56
C LEU A 296 -1.87 12.49 21.45
N PRO A 297 -2.68 12.60 20.38
CA PRO A 297 -3.77 13.56 20.33
C PRO A 297 -4.76 13.37 21.48
N ASP A 298 -5.21 14.48 22.08
CA ASP A 298 -6.21 14.51 23.15
C ASP A 298 -7.54 15.16 22.71
N GLY A 299 -7.62 15.60 21.45
CA GLY A 299 -8.80 16.25 20.88
C GLY A 299 -8.91 17.74 21.22
N GLN A 300 -7.88 18.36 21.81
CA GLN A 300 -7.84 19.77 22.20
C GLN A 300 -6.66 20.52 21.57
N TYR A 301 -6.72 20.73 20.26
CA TYR A 301 -5.69 21.48 19.55
C TYR A 301 -5.72 22.97 19.89
N SER A 302 -4.55 23.56 20.15
CA SER A 302 -4.41 24.97 20.56
C SER A 302 -3.79 25.89 19.51
N GLY A 303 -3.22 25.33 18.43
CA GLY A 303 -2.63 26.10 17.34
C GLY A 303 -3.67 26.87 16.51
N GLU A 304 -3.21 27.89 15.78
CA GLU A 304 -4.05 28.61 14.82
C GLU A 304 -3.91 27.99 13.44
N LEU A 305 -5.00 27.45 12.88
CA LEU A 305 -4.96 26.91 11.53
C LEU A 305 -4.72 28.00 10.47
N PRO A 306 -3.76 27.81 9.55
CA PRO A 306 -3.64 28.65 8.37
C PRO A 306 -4.90 28.53 7.50
N LYS A 307 -5.23 29.60 6.76
CA LYS A 307 -6.23 29.50 5.70
C LYS A 307 -5.65 28.72 4.53
N PHE A 308 -6.10 27.50 4.31
CA PHE A 308 -5.74 26.71 3.14
C PHE A 308 -6.68 26.98 1.97
N ALA A 309 -6.10 27.01 0.78
CA ALA A 309 -6.88 27.02 -0.44
C ALA A 309 -7.51 25.64 -0.63
N VAL A 310 -8.79 25.62 -0.94
CA VAL A 310 -9.49 24.42 -1.36
C VAL A 310 -9.05 24.08 -2.78
N HIS A 311 -8.65 22.83 -3.03
CA HIS A 311 -8.39 22.39 -4.39
C HIS A 311 -9.67 22.47 -5.22
N LYS A 312 -9.59 23.10 -6.39
CA LYS A 312 -10.73 23.20 -7.29
C LYS A 312 -10.84 21.93 -8.12
N ILE A 313 -11.98 21.23 -8.03
CA ILE A 313 -12.26 20.07 -8.88
C ILE A 313 -12.17 20.43 -10.38
N THR A 314 -12.39 21.70 -10.74
CA THR A 314 -12.32 22.22 -12.11
C THR A 314 -10.95 22.10 -12.78
N ASP A 315 -9.86 21.91 -12.03
CA ASP A 315 -8.51 21.74 -12.59
C ASP A 315 -8.37 20.40 -13.34
N TYR A 316 -9.35 19.49 -13.22
CA TYR A 316 -9.31 18.13 -13.77
C TYR A 316 -10.35 17.84 -14.86
N ALA A 317 -11.15 18.83 -15.27
CA ALA A 317 -12.05 18.72 -16.43
C ALA A 317 -11.42 17.98 -17.64
N PRO A 318 -10.15 18.22 -18.03
CA PRO A 318 -9.53 17.47 -19.13
C PRO A 318 -9.28 15.98 -18.83
N TYR A 319 -8.94 15.62 -17.59
CA TYR A 319 -8.71 14.21 -17.19
C TYR A 319 -10.03 13.44 -17.05
N ILE A 320 -11.08 14.11 -16.58
CA ILE A 320 -12.45 13.58 -16.51
C ILE A 320 -12.96 13.24 -17.89
N VAL A 321 -12.83 14.19 -18.83
CA VAL A 321 -13.19 13.99 -20.23
C VAL A 321 -12.38 12.85 -20.84
N ALA A 322 -11.07 12.77 -20.56
CA ALA A 322 -10.22 11.69 -21.04
C ALA A 322 -10.61 10.31 -20.47
N ALA A 323 -10.92 10.21 -19.18
CA ALA A 323 -11.33 8.97 -18.52
C ALA A 323 -12.70 8.49 -19.00
N LEU A 324 -13.67 9.40 -19.16
CA LEU A 324 -14.99 9.09 -19.72
C LEU A 324 -14.88 8.64 -21.18
N ILE A 325 -14.04 9.29 -21.99
CA ILE A 325 -13.75 8.86 -23.36
C ILE A 325 -13.13 7.46 -23.34
N ALA A 326 -12.14 7.20 -22.48
CA ALA A 326 -11.50 5.88 -22.39
C ALA A 326 -12.49 4.78 -21.98
N PHE A 327 -13.38 5.05 -21.02
CA PHE A 327 -14.40 4.11 -20.57
C PHE A 327 -15.44 3.80 -21.65
N VAL A 328 -15.93 4.83 -22.36
CA VAL A 328 -16.84 4.66 -23.50
C VAL A 328 -16.15 3.86 -24.61
N LEU A 329 -14.88 4.15 -24.91
CA LEU A 329 -14.10 3.40 -25.89
C LEU A 329 -13.90 1.93 -25.46
N PHE A 330 -13.72 1.66 -24.17
CA PHE A 330 -13.61 0.30 -23.64
C PHE A 330 -14.92 -0.47 -23.76
N ILE A 331 -16.06 0.13 -23.43
CA ILE A 331 -17.38 -0.48 -23.62
C ILE A 331 -17.62 -0.76 -25.11
N LEU A 332 -17.39 0.23 -25.98
CA LEU A 332 -17.55 0.07 -27.43
C LEU A 332 -16.62 -1.02 -27.98
N TYR A 333 -15.37 -1.09 -27.51
CA TYR A 333 -14.43 -2.15 -27.86
C TYR A 333 -14.96 -3.53 -27.44
N SER A 334 -15.47 -3.64 -26.22
CA SER A 334 -16.01 -4.89 -25.66
C SER A 334 -17.25 -5.35 -26.43
N ILE A 335 -18.17 -4.43 -26.74
CA ILE A 335 -19.36 -4.72 -27.58
C ILE A 335 -18.92 -5.14 -28.99
N CYS A 336 -17.98 -4.43 -29.62
CA CYS A 336 -17.45 -4.78 -30.93
C CYS A 336 -16.73 -6.13 -30.94
N TRP A 337 -16.01 -6.46 -29.87
CA TRP A 337 -15.35 -7.74 -29.70
C TRP A 337 -16.36 -8.87 -29.55
N CYS A 338 -17.38 -8.72 -28.69
CA CYS A 338 -18.49 -9.67 -28.56
C CYS A 338 -19.25 -9.85 -29.88
N TYR A 339 -19.56 -8.77 -30.60
CA TYR A 339 -20.24 -8.84 -31.90
C TYR A 339 -19.39 -9.55 -32.96
N ARG A 340 -18.07 -9.26 -33.03
CA ARG A 340 -17.15 -9.95 -33.94
C ARG A 340 -16.99 -11.43 -33.57
N ARG A 341 -16.89 -11.77 -32.28
CA ARG A 341 -16.85 -13.16 -31.79
C ARG A 341 -18.12 -13.90 -32.20
N HIS A 342 -19.30 -13.34 -31.92
CA HIS A 342 -20.59 -13.92 -32.30
C HIS A 342 -20.72 -14.12 -33.82
N LYS A 343 -20.39 -13.11 -34.63
CA LYS A 343 -20.45 -13.21 -36.10
C LYS A 343 -19.45 -14.23 -36.67
N PHE A 344 -18.31 -14.43 -36.01
CA PHE A 344 -17.31 -15.43 -36.39
C PHE A 344 -17.74 -16.85 -35.99
N MET A 345 -18.39 -17.02 -34.84
CA MET A 345 -18.88 -18.34 -34.39
C MET A 345 -20.07 -18.84 -35.21
N HIS A 346 -20.88 -17.94 -35.79
CA HIS A 346 -22.06 -18.28 -36.60
C HIS A 346 -21.85 -18.19 -38.12
N ALA A 347 -20.62 -18.02 -38.58
CA ALA A 347 -20.30 -18.08 -40.00
C ALA A 347 -19.75 -19.48 -40.34
N ASP A 348 -20.31 -20.13 -41.37
CA ASP A 348 -19.77 -21.37 -41.91
C ASP A 348 -18.36 -21.12 -42.45
N HIS A 349 -17.37 -21.46 -41.65
CA HIS A 349 -15.96 -21.29 -41.97
C HIS A 349 -15.39 -22.60 -42.51
N SER A 350 -14.72 -22.52 -43.67
CA SER A 350 -13.96 -23.65 -44.18
C SER A 350 -12.76 -23.94 -43.26
N GLU A 351 -12.29 -25.19 -43.24
CA GLU A 351 -11.13 -25.63 -42.45
C GLU A 351 -9.86 -24.79 -42.71
N GLU A 352 -9.80 -24.12 -43.87
CA GLU A 352 -8.70 -23.23 -44.27
C GLU A 352 -8.80 -21.82 -43.63
N ASP A 353 -10.02 -21.35 -43.34
CA ASP A 353 -10.26 -20.07 -42.67
C ASP A 353 -9.90 -20.15 -41.17
N GLN A 354 -10.18 -21.29 -40.53
CA GLN A 354 -9.80 -21.54 -39.15
C GLN A 354 -8.26 -21.55 -38.97
N LYS A 355 -7.52 -22.15 -39.91
CA LYS A 355 -6.04 -22.16 -39.91
C LYS A 355 -5.44 -20.75 -40.08
N LYS A 356 -6.02 -19.92 -40.95
CA LYS A 356 -5.57 -18.51 -41.13
C LYS A 356 -5.76 -17.69 -39.86
N VAL A 357 -6.82 -17.93 -39.09
CA VAL A 357 -7.09 -17.20 -37.85
C VAL A 357 -6.11 -17.59 -36.73
N ILE A 358 -5.75 -18.87 -36.60
CA ILE A 358 -4.71 -19.31 -35.67
C ILE A 358 -3.36 -18.67 -36.01
N GLU A 359 -3.03 -18.58 -37.30
CA GLU A 359 -1.79 -17.95 -37.77
C GLU A 359 -1.78 -16.43 -37.53
N LEU A 360 -2.93 -15.76 -37.69
CA LEU A 360 -3.11 -14.34 -37.40
C LEU A 360 -3.06 -14.03 -35.90
N LYS A 361 -3.63 -14.89 -35.04
CA LYS A 361 -3.49 -14.80 -33.57
C LYS A 361 -2.01 -14.90 -33.16
N ALA A 362 -1.26 -15.82 -33.76
CA ALA A 362 0.18 -15.98 -33.51
C ALA A 362 1.05 -14.82 -34.05
N LYS A 363 0.59 -14.10 -35.08
CA LYS A 363 1.26 -12.87 -35.59
C LYS A 363 0.93 -11.63 -34.76
N SER A 364 -0.31 -11.49 -34.30
CA SER A 364 -0.75 -10.37 -33.45
C SER A 364 -0.05 -10.37 -32.09
N SER A 365 0.06 -11.53 -31.45
CA SER A 365 0.79 -11.69 -30.18
C SER A 365 2.27 -11.30 -30.28
N ARG A 366 2.91 -11.56 -31.44
CA ARG A 366 4.28 -11.13 -31.77
C ARG A 366 4.42 -9.63 -32.06
N HIS A 367 3.34 -8.97 -32.48
CA HIS A 367 3.33 -7.52 -32.69
C HIS A 367 3.08 -6.73 -31.41
N LEU A 368 2.27 -7.24 -30.48
CA LEU A 368 2.10 -6.64 -29.14
C LEU A 368 3.41 -6.65 -28.34
N THR A 369 4.14 -7.78 -28.33
CA THR A 369 5.45 -7.89 -27.67
C THR A 369 6.49 -6.94 -28.27
N ARG A 370 6.48 -6.73 -29.60
CA ARG A 370 7.34 -5.73 -30.27
C ARG A 370 6.91 -4.28 -30.03
N GLY A 371 5.60 -4.02 -29.92
CA GLY A 371 5.06 -2.71 -29.59
C GLY A 371 5.48 -2.26 -28.19
N MET A 372 5.40 -3.17 -27.20
CA MET A 372 5.82 -2.94 -25.83
C MET A 372 7.34 -2.66 -25.72
N SER A 373 8.18 -3.33 -26.53
CA SER A 373 9.63 -3.04 -26.57
C SER A 373 9.95 -1.66 -27.17
N SER A 374 9.15 -1.17 -28.12
CA SER A 374 9.34 0.16 -28.72
C SER A 374 8.91 1.30 -27.80
N VAL A 375 7.94 1.05 -26.91
CA VAL A 375 7.51 1.98 -25.86
C VAL A 375 8.58 2.07 -24.77
N SER A 376 9.16 0.96 -24.34
CA SER A 376 10.30 0.93 -23.39
C SER A 376 11.52 1.71 -23.89
N GLN A 377 11.83 1.66 -25.19
CA GLN A 377 12.94 2.45 -25.76
C GLN A 377 12.65 3.96 -25.86
N ARG A 378 11.39 4.40 -25.88
CA ARG A 378 11.02 5.83 -25.92
C ARG A 378 10.83 6.46 -24.55
N THR A 379 10.58 5.66 -23.51
CA THR A 379 10.33 6.14 -22.13
C THR A 379 11.56 6.06 -21.22
N GLY A 380 12.70 5.54 -21.70
CA GLY A 380 13.93 5.45 -20.91
C GLY A 380 13.89 4.44 -19.76
N LEU A 381 12.84 3.61 -19.68
CA LEU A 381 12.75 2.51 -18.72
C LEU A 381 13.54 1.31 -19.24
N SER A 382 14.75 1.11 -18.71
CA SER A 382 15.54 -0.09 -18.97
C SER A 382 14.96 -1.27 -18.18
N ILE A 383 14.29 -2.19 -18.88
CA ILE A 383 14.07 -3.53 -18.36
C ILE A 383 15.37 -4.31 -18.62
N VAL A 384 16.08 -4.66 -17.55
CA VAL A 384 17.22 -5.57 -17.62
C VAL A 384 16.66 -6.97 -17.85
N ASP A 385 16.65 -7.40 -19.11
CA ASP A 385 16.32 -8.76 -19.50
C ASP A 385 17.59 -9.62 -19.35
N SER A 386 17.79 -10.20 -18.17
CA SER A 386 18.86 -11.18 -17.94
C SER A 386 18.38 -12.57 -18.35
N GLY A 387 18.41 -12.83 -19.65
CA GLY A 387 18.17 -14.15 -20.23
C GLY A 387 19.47 -14.79 -20.72
N GLY A 388 19.81 -15.95 -20.14
CA GLY A 388 20.30 -17.15 -20.82
C GLY A 388 21.40 -17.05 -21.88
N GLU A 389 22.50 -17.75 -21.59
CA GLU A 389 23.50 -18.27 -22.55
C GLU A 389 22.89 -18.78 -23.87
N LYS A 390 23.58 -18.52 -25.00
CA LYS A 390 23.95 -19.59 -25.95
C LYS A 390 24.98 -19.18 -27.01
N SER A 391 26.05 -19.98 -27.03
CA SER A 391 26.72 -20.61 -28.18
C SER A 391 26.97 -19.81 -29.46
N GLY A 392 28.25 -19.70 -29.80
CA GLY A 392 28.75 -19.00 -30.97
C GLY A 392 28.48 -19.60 -32.35
N SER A 393 28.74 -18.77 -33.35
CA SER A 393 28.96 -19.17 -34.74
C SER A 393 29.94 -18.17 -35.37
N LYS A 394 30.99 -18.72 -35.98
CA LYS A 394 32.08 -18.01 -36.67
C LYS A 394 31.57 -17.25 -37.90
N ARG A 395 32.14 -16.07 -38.17
CA ARG A 395 32.48 -15.64 -39.54
C ARG A 395 33.59 -14.58 -39.53
N ASP A 396 34.55 -14.81 -40.42
CA ASP A 396 35.84 -14.16 -40.56
C ASP A 396 35.82 -12.81 -41.30
N SER A 397 36.71 -11.92 -40.84
CA SER A 397 37.60 -11.01 -41.61
C SER A 397 37.03 -9.86 -42.46
N LYS A 398 37.43 -8.61 -42.15
CA LYS A 398 38.52 -7.87 -42.84
C LYS A 398 38.59 -6.37 -42.44
N ARG A 399 39.80 -5.98 -41.96
CA ARG A 399 40.57 -4.71 -42.09
C ARG A 399 39.88 -3.32 -42.16
N SER A 400 40.13 -2.54 -41.09
CA SER A 400 40.91 -1.26 -41.00
C SER A 400 40.54 0.00 -41.83
N PRO A 401 41.09 1.20 -41.50
CA PRO A 401 41.17 1.91 -40.21
C PRO A 401 40.82 3.41 -40.36
N GLY A 402 40.67 4.17 -39.26
CA GLY A 402 40.53 5.63 -39.41
C GLY A 402 40.37 6.48 -38.15
N ARG A 403 41.49 7.13 -37.80
CA ARG A 403 41.59 8.52 -37.32
C ARG A 403 41.54 8.79 -35.81
N ALA A 404 42.74 9.09 -35.34
CA ALA A 404 43.08 9.78 -34.10
C ALA A 404 42.39 11.15 -33.96
N ASN A 405 42.18 11.57 -32.72
CA ASN A 405 42.62 12.90 -32.33
C ASN A 405 43.07 12.96 -30.87
N ARG A 406 44.20 13.64 -30.69
CA ARG A 406 44.88 13.94 -29.43
C ARG A 406 44.15 15.08 -28.72
N HIS A 407 44.22 15.10 -27.40
CA HIS A 407 44.70 16.30 -26.71
C HIS A 407 45.47 15.93 -25.44
N ASP A 408 46.69 16.46 -25.39
CA ASP A 408 47.63 16.51 -24.28
C ASP A 408 47.11 17.36 -23.12
N GLN A 409 47.53 17.01 -21.89
CA GLN A 409 48.32 17.83 -20.96
C GLN A 409 48.35 17.06 -19.62
N ASP A 410 49.39 16.29 -19.32
CA ASP A 410 50.70 16.68 -18.78
C ASP A 410 50.61 17.28 -17.35
N THR A 411 50.99 16.48 -16.35
CA THR A 411 51.92 16.91 -15.30
C THR A 411 52.51 15.70 -14.55
N ARG A 412 53.82 15.78 -14.41
CA ARG A 412 54.77 14.78 -13.90
C ARG A 412 54.74 14.66 -12.38
N GLY A 413 55.11 13.47 -11.90
CA GLY A 413 55.54 13.22 -10.53
C GLY A 413 56.22 11.85 -10.43
N THR A 414 57.48 11.80 -10.87
CA THR A 414 58.41 10.66 -10.85
C THR A 414 58.78 10.19 -9.44
N MET A 415 58.85 8.87 -9.20
CA MET A 415 60.09 8.24 -8.70
C MET A 415 60.10 6.73 -8.95
N ASP A 416 61.24 6.31 -9.51
CA ASP A 416 61.63 5.00 -10.02
C ASP A 416 62.56 4.34 -8.99
N THR A 417 62.39 3.03 -8.74
CA THR A 417 63.53 2.14 -8.52
C THR A 417 63.22 0.74 -9.08
N ARG A 418 63.76 0.49 -10.28
CA ARG A 418 64.14 -0.82 -10.84
C ARG A 418 64.92 -1.72 -9.87
N GLY A 419 64.79 -3.04 -10.04
CA GLY A 419 65.78 -4.00 -9.53
C GLY A 419 65.47 -5.49 -9.66
N THR A 420 65.44 -5.99 -10.91
CA THR A 420 65.97 -7.31 -11.37
C THR A 420 65.55 -8.66 -10.76
N ILE A 421 65.26 -9.56 -11.71
CA ILE A 421 64.99 -11.01 -11.68
C ILE A 421 66.26 -11.82 -11.34
N GLY A 422 66.13 -12.95 -10.64
CA GLY A 422 67.12 -14.05 -10.68
C GLY A 422 67.05 -15.08 -9.54
N ASP A 423 66.47 -16.24 -9.84
CA ASP A 423 66.78 -17.61 -9.38
C ASP A 423 66.80 -18.00 -7.89
N SER A 424 65.91 -18.95 -7.52
CA SER A 424 66.31 -20.36 -7.24
C SER A 424 65.26 -21.10 -6.40
N MET A 425 64.93 -22.31 -6.85
CA MET A 425 64.09 -23.30 -6.20
C MET A 425 64.64 -23.73 -4.83
N ALA A 426 63.80 -23.68 -3.79
CA ALA A 426 63.63 -24.75 -2.79
C ALA A 426 62.75 -24.27 -1.62
N SER A 427 61.50 -24.74 -1.58
CA SER A 427 60.82 -25.25 -0.38
C SER A 427 59.31 -25.26 -0.62
N THR A 428 58.84 -26.32 -1.27
CA THR A 428 57.47 -26.78 -1.11
C THR A 428 57.41 -27.59 0.19
N LYS A 429 56.78 -27.03 1.23
CA LYS A 429 55.90 -27.74 2.18
C LYS A 429 55.43 -26.79 3.27
N SER A 430 54.13 -26.88 3.57
CA SER A 430 53.45 -26.32 4.74
C SER A 430 52.99 -24.86 4.67
N ALA A 431 51.88 -24.63 3.97
CA ALA A 431 50.88 -23.65 4.39
C ALA A 431 49.48 -24.12 3.95
N ALA A 432 49.09 -25.28 4.46
CA ALA A 432 47.68 -25.66 4.54
C ALA A 432 47.21 -25.41 5.97
N SER A 433 46.02 -24.83 6.09
CA SER A 433 45.18 -24.76 7.28
C SER A 433 45.51 -23.69 8.34
N THR A 434 44.71 -22.62 8.32
CA THR A 434 44.09 -22.08 9.54
C THR A 434 42.81 -21.34 9.16
N THR A 435 41.83 -22.08 8.60
CA THR A 435 40.44 -21.60 8.55
C THR A 435 39.88 -21.74 9.96
N SER A 436 39.44 -20.65 10.58
CA SER A 436 38.92 -20.69 11.94
C SER A 436 37.65 -21.56 12.01
N ALA A 437 37.37 -22.17 13.15
CA ALA A 437 36.15 -22.95 13.35
C ALA A 437 34.86 -22.13 13.13
N VAL A 438 34.96 -20.79 13.21
CA VAL A 438 33.88 -19.84 12.92
C VAL A 438 33.62 -19.72 11.42
N ASP A 439 34.68 -19.71 10.61
CA ASP A 439 34.58 -19.62 9.14
C ASP A 439 34.00 -20.90 8.52
N MET A 440 34.34 -22.07 9.09
CA MET A 440 33.77 -23.35 8.66
C MET A 440 32.26 -23.45 8.96
N ARG A 441 31.79 -22.94 10.12
CA ARG A 441 30.36 -22.89 10.44
C ARG A 441 29.61 -21.93 9.53
N ARG A 442 30.22 -20.80 9.17
CA ARG A 442 29.65 -19.83 8.23
C ARG A 442 29.53 -20.40 6.82
N LEU A 443 30.54 -21.15 6.37
CA LEU A 443 30.50 -21.85 5.08
C LEU A 443 29.41 -22.92 5.05
N GLN A 444 29.28 -23.72 6.11
CA GLN A 444 28.23 -24.73 6.23
C GLN A 444 26.82 -24.12 6.23
N LYS A 445 26.63 -22.96 6.88
CA LYS A 445 25.36 -22.23 6.86
C LYS A 445 25.02 -21.73 5.45
N LEU A 446 26.00 -21.17 4.74
CA LEU A 446 25.83 -20.71 3.35
C LEU A 446 25.56 -21.85 2.37
N GLU A 447 26.18 -23.02 2.56
CA GLU A 447 25.90 -24.22 1.76
C GLU A 447 24.48 -24.76 2.00
N ALA A 448 24.03 -24.76 3.26
CA ALA A 448 22.66 -25.15 3.61
C ALA A 448 21.62 -24.18 3.03
N GLU A 449 21.91 -22.88 3.05
CA GLU A 449 21.07 -21.82 2.49
C GLU A 449 20.99 -21.91 0.96
N ASN A 450 22.12 -22.13 0.28
CA ASN A 450 22.15 -22.40 -1.16
C ASN A 450 21.34 -23.65 -1.54
N LYS A 451 21.39 -24.70 -0.72
CA LYS A 451 20.60 -25.91 -0.93
C LYS A 451 19.10 -25.65 -0.76
N ARG A 452 18.71 -24.79 0.20
CA ARG A 452 17.33 -24.33 0.37
C ARG A 452 16.85 -23.50 -0.82
N LEU A 453 17.67 -22.55 -1.30
CA LEU A 453 17.34 -21.71 -2.46
C LEU A 453 17.11 -22.55 -3.73
N LYS A 454 17.96 -23.55 -3.99
CA LYS A 454 17.75 -24.48 -5.12
C LYS A 454 16.46 -25.28 -5.01
N LYS A 455 16.02 -25.62 -3.79
CA LYS A 455 14.75 -26.30 -3.56
C LYS A 455 13.57 -25.38 -3.86
N VAL A 456 13.64 -24.12 -3.41
CA VAL A 456 12.63 -23.09 -3.69
C VAL A 456 12.54 -22.78 -5.19
N GLU A 457 13.67 -22.69 -5.90
CA GLU A 457 13.67 -22.52 -7.36
C GLU A 457 13.00 -23.70 -8.09
N GLN A 458 13.20 -24.92 -7.59
CA GLN A 458 12.58 -26.12 -8.16
C GLN A 458 11.07 -26.16 -7.86
N GLU A 459 10.64 -25.76 -6.66
CA GLU A 459 9.23 -25.65 -6.28
C GLU A 459 8.52 -24.54 -7.08
N ASN A 460 9.16 -23.38 -7.26
CA ASN A 460 8.65 -22.29 -8.11
C ASN A 460 8.53 -22.70 -9.58
N ARG A 461 9.42 -23.54 -10.10
CA ARG A 461 9.30 -24.08 -11.46
C ARG A 461 8.05 -24.96 -11.60
N LYS A 462 7.79 -25.83 -10.62
CA LYS A 462 6.59 -26.69 -10.60
C LYS A 462 5.31 -25.87 -10.46
N LEU A 463 5.34 -24.81 -9.65
CA LEU A 463 4.21 -23.86 -9.53
C LEU A 463 3.91 -23.18 -10.86
N ARG A 464 4.93 -22.73 -11.61
CA ARG A 464 4.73 -22.14 -12.95
C ARG A 464 4.14 -23.13 -13.94
N GLU A 465 4.53 -24.40 -13.87
CA GLU A 465 3.94 -25.46 -14.70
C GLU A 465 2.46 -25.69 -14.32
N ARG A 466 2.12 -25.73 -13.02
CA ARG A 466 0.73 -25.84 -12.56
C ARG A 466 -0.14 -24.63 -12.91
N VAL A 467 0.41 -23.42 -12.83
CA VAL A 467 -0.30 -22.19 -13.26
C VAL A 467 -0.62 -22.27 -14.75
N LYS A 468 0.34 -22.75 -15.55
CA LYS A 468 0.12 -22.96 -16.98
C LYS A 468 -0.93 -24.03 -17.27
N GLU A 469 -0.94 -25.13 -16.53
CA GLU A 469 -2.00 -26.15 -16.60
C GLU A 469 -3.37 -25.58 -16.20
N HIS A 470 -3.42 -24.71 -15.18
CA HIS A 470 -4.65 -24.01 -14.79
C HIS A 470 -5.11 -23.00 -15.84
N GLU A 471 -4.22 -22.27 -16.49
CA GLU A 471 -4.55 -21.38 -17.62
C GLU A 471 -5.12 -22.18 -18.81
N GLU A 472 -4.55 -23.36 -19.08
CA GLU A 472 -5.05 -24.28 -20.11
C GLU A 472 -6.44 -24.84 -19.75
N LEU A 473 -6.69 -25.19 -18.48
CA LEU A 473 -8.01 -25.60 -17.96
C LEU A 473 -9.05 -24.47 -17.98
N PHE A 474 -8.64 -23.24 -17.64
CA PHE A 474 -9.50 -22.06 -17.70
C PHE A 474 -9.92 -21.74 -19.14
N THR A 475 -9.02 -22.02 -20.10
CA THR A 475 -9.31 -21.92 -21.53
C THR A 475 -10.27 -23.02 -21.99
N ALA A 476 -10.20 -24.23 -21.42
CA ALA A 476 -11.11 -25.34 -21.72
C ALA A 476 -12.51 -25.19 -21.09
N LEU A 477 -12.63 -24.50 -19.95
CA LEU A 477 -13.93 -24.14 -19.34
C LEU A 477 -14.71 -23.12 -20.21
N ASP A 478 -14.00 -22.32 -21.00
CA ASP A 478 -14.60 -21.39 -21.98
C ASP A 478 -15.14 -22.10 -23.25
N GLU A 479 -14.90 -23.43 -23.37
CA GLU A 479 -15.35 -24.30 -24.48
C GLU A 479 -16.54 -25.21 -24.10
N VAL A 480 -17.10 -25.13 -22.88
CA VAL A 480 -18.33 -25.85 -22.53
C VAL A 480 -19.54 -25.15 -23.15
N GLU A 481 -20.10 -25.78 -24.19
CA GLU A 481 -21.34 -25.39 -24.86
C GLU A 481 -22.50 -25.22 -23.87
N PHE A 482 -23.18 -24.08 -23.94
CA PHE A 482 -24.53 -23.90 -23.40
C PHE A 482 -25.50 -24.75 -24.23
N GLU A 483 -25.84 -25.95 -23.77
CA GLU A 483 -27.08 -26.59 -24.18
C GLU A 483 -28.27 -25.82 -23.58
N GLU A 484 -29.28 -25.61 -24.41
CA GLU A 484 -30.53 -24.89 -24.12
C GLU A 484 -31.14 -25.30 -22.77
N MET A 485 -31.46 -24.31 -21.93
CA MET A 485 -32.38 -24.50 -20.80
C MET A 485 -33.43 -23.40 -20.79
N ASP A 486 -34.67 -23.88 -20.87
CA ASP A 486 -35.94 -23.17 -20.91
C ASP A 486 -36.15 -22.12 -19.80
N GLU A 487 -37.07 -21.20 -20.11
CA GLU A 487 -37.66 -20.21 -19.21
C GLU A 487 -38.10 -20.79 -17.86
N GLU A 488 -37.44 -20.43 -16.75
CA GLU A 488 -38.10 -20.12 -15.46
C GLU A 488 -37.13 -19.50 -14.40
N ALA A 489 -37.55 -18.32 -13.91
CA ALA A 489 -37.13 -17.57 -12.70
C ALA A 489 -35.69 -16.96 -12.58
N PRO A 490 -35.56 -15.69 -12.17
CA PRO A 490 -34.27 -15.00 -12.07
C PRO A 490 -33.57 -15.29 -10.73
N ILE A 491 -32.40 -15.92 -10.77
CA ILE A 491 -31.46 -15.96 -9.64
C ILE A 491 -30.55 -14.71 -9.74
N PRO A 492 -30.34 -13.93 -8.66
CA PRO A 492 -29.58 -12.68 -8.75
C PRO A 492 -28.10 -12.92 -9.11
N LEU A 493 -27.58 -12.10 -10.03
CA LEU A 493 -26.19 -12.10 -10.54
C LEU A 493 -25.08 -12.11 -9.46
N ASN A 494 -25.41 -11.78 -8.21
CA ASN A 494 -24.46 -11.64 -7.11
C ASN A 494 -23.86 -12.99 -6.66
N GLN A 495 -24.61 -14.09 -6.75
CA GLN A 495 -24.13 -15.38 -6.24
C GLN A 495 -23.05 -16.01 -7.15
N ARG A 496 -23.11 -15.75 -8.46
CA ARG A 496 -22.13 -16.25 -9.44
C ARG A 496 -20.81 -15.47 -9.43
N ALA A 497 -20.81 -14.21 -9.03
CA ALA A 497 -19.58 -13.43 -8.88
C ALA A 497 -18.75 -13.90 -7.69
N SER A 498 -19.39 -14.39 -6.63
CA SER A 498 -18.71 -14.88 -5.42
C SER A 498 -17.97 -16.20 -5.63
N GLU A 499 -18.45 -17.08 -6.50
CA GLU A 499 -17.81 -18.38 -6.79
C GLU A 499 -16.65 -18.27 -7.79
N ALA A 500 -16.64 -17.23 -8.63
CA ALA A 500 -15.54 -16.97 -9.56
C ALA A 500 -14.34 -16.24 -8.93
N ILE A 501 -14.50 -15.70 -7.71
CA ILE A 501 -13.46 -14.99 -6.95
C ILE A 501 -12.76 -15.91 -5.92
N SER A 502 -13.41 -16.98 -5.47
CA SER A 502 -12.79 -18.01 -4.61
C SER A 502 -11.94 -18.98 -5.42
#